data_AF-A0A537ABE4-F1
#
_entry.id   AF-A0A537ABE4-F1
#
_cell.length_a   1.000
_cell.length_b   1.000
_cell.length_c   1.000
_cell.angle_alpha   90.00
_cell.angle_beta   90.00
_cell.angle_gamma   90.00
#
_symmetry.space_group_name_H-M   'P 1'
#
loop_
_entity.id
_entity.type
_entity.pdbx_description
1 polymer ?
#
loop_
_entity_poly.entity_id
_entity_poly.type
_entity_poly.pdbx_seq_one_letter_code
_entity_poly.pdbx_strand_id
1 'polypeptide(L)' 'MQVKEILRVKGNRLLSIEPAGRAADAVATMAKENLGSLVVIDQGRVVGMLTFHELLQAVAK' A
#
# COMPACT_ATOMS: atom_id res chain seq x y z
N MET A 1 -0.49 -4.92 -24.48
CA MET A 1 -0.56 -5.78 -23.27
C MET A 1 -1.79 -5.39 -22.46
N GLN A 2 -2.60 -6.34 -21.99
CA GLN A 2 -3.76 -6.05 -21.14
C GLN A 2 -3.41 -6.30 -19.67
N VAL A 3 -3.79 -5.39 -18.76
CA VAL A 3 -3.51 -5.47 -17.31
C VAL A 3 -3.93 -6.82 -16.71
N LYS A 4 -5.04 -7.40 -17.23
CA LYS A 4 -5.54 -8.73 -16.84
C LYS A 4 -4.51 -9.86 -17.02
N GLU A 5 -3.65 -9.78 -18.05
CA GLU A 5 -2.64 -10.81 -18.33
C GLU A 5 -1.47 -10.72 -17.34
N ILE A 6 -1.14 -9.51 -16.89
CA ILE A 6 -0.12 -9.29 -15.85
C ILE A 6 -0.61 -9.85 -14.51
N LEU A 7 -1.88 -9.61 -14.17
CA LEU A 7 -2.48 -10.12 -12.94
C LEU A 7 -2.60 -11.64 -12.90
N ARG A 8 -2.83 -12.31 -14.05
CA ARG A 8 -2.82 -13.78 -14.12
C ARG A 8 -1.48 -14.39 -13.68
N VAL A 9 -0.37 -13.70 -13.95
CA VAL A 9 0.97 -14.19 -13.60
C VAL A 9 1.40 -13.77 -12.19
N LYS A 10 1.08 -12.53 -11.77
CA LYS A 10 1.45 -11.99 -10.45
C LYS A 10 0.58 -12.53 -9.30
N GLY A 11 -0.66 -12.93 -9.58
CA GLY A 11 -1.68 -13.28 -8.59
C GLY A 11 -2.41 -12.05 -8.02
N ASN A 12 -3.51 -12.31 -7.31
CA ASN A 12 -4.45 -11.28 -6.83
C ASN A 12 -4.17 -10.82 -5.39
N ARG A 13 -2.93 -11.01 -4.91
CA ARG A 13 -2.58 -10.70 -3.53
C ARG A 13 -2.54 -9.18 -3.33
N LEU A 14 -3.58 -8.66 -2.69
CA LEU A 14 -3.69 -7.29 -2.24
C LEU A 14 -3.12 -7.19 -0.83
N LEU A 15 -2.17 -6.29 -0.60
CA LEU A 15 -1.75 -5.90 0.74
C LEU A 15 -2.34 -4.53 1.05
N SER A 16 -3.03 -4.46 2.19
CA SER A 16 -3.74 -3.27 2.64
C SER A 16 -3.46 -2.97 4.10
N ILE A 17 -3.68 -1.72 4.49
CA ILE A 17 -3.57 -1.23 5.87
C ILE A 17 -4.85 -0.53 6.29
N GLU A 18 -5.09 -0.46 7.59
CA GLU A 18 -6.15 0.36 8.17
C GLU A 18 -5.70 1.82 8.29
N PRO A 19 -6.60 2.81 8.13
CA PRO A 19 -6.24 4.22 8.18
C PRO A 19 -5.74 4.68 9.56
N ALA A 20 -6.15 4.01 10.64
CA ALA A 20 -5.76 4.36 12.02
C ALA A 20 -4.42 3.73 12.45
N GLY A 21 -3.79 2.91 11.60
CA GLY A 21 -2.51 2.27 11.89
C GLY A 21 -1.34 3.26 11.93
N ARG A 22 -0.21 2.83 12.52
CA ARG A 22 1.01 3.65 12.51
C ARG A 22 1.67 3.61 11.13
N ALA A 23 2.14 4.78 10.68
CA ALA A 23 2.92 4.89 9.45
C ALA A 23 4.18 4.00 9.45
N ALA A 24 4.82 3.81 10.60
CA ALA A 24 5.99 2.94 10.74
C ALA A 24 5.66 1.47 10.41
N ASP A 25 4.50 0.97 10.82
CA ASP A 25 4.08 -0.41 10.54
C ASP A 25 3.79 -0.60 9.04
N ALA A 26 3.24 0.44 8.40
CA ALA A 26 3.06 0.47 6.96
C ALA A 26 4.40 0.42 6.21
N VAL A 27 5.40 1.20 6.65
CA VAL A 27 6.76 1.18 6.07
C VAL A 27 7.44 -0.17 6.28
N ALA A 28 7.31 -0.77 7.47
CA ALA A 28 7.85 -2.10 7.73
C ALA A 28 7.22 -3.16 6.80
N THR A 29 5.91 -3.06 6.56
CA THR A 29 5.19 -3.93 5.62
C THR A 29 5.67 -3.73 4.18
N MET A 30 5.81 -2.48 3.75
CA MET A 30 6.36 -2.11 2.44
C MET A 30 7.75 -2.72 2.23
N ALA A 31 8.65 -2.57 3.20
CA ALA A 31 10.01 -3.10 3.12
C ALA A 31 10.05 -4.62 3.08
N LYS A 32 9.25 -5.29 3.94
CA LYS A 32 9.18 -6.75 4.01
C LYS A 32 8.68 -7.37 2.70
N GLU A 33 7.72 -6.73 2.06
CA GLU A 33 7.03 -7.26 0.87
C GLU A 33 7.56 -6.67 -0.44
N ASN A 34 8.60 -5.83 -0.35
CA ASN A 34 9.20 -5.09 -1.47
C ASN A 34 8.17 -4.30 -2.29
N LEU A 35 7.32 -3.53 -1.59
CA LEU A 35 6.26 -2.69 -2.16
C LEU A 35 6.54 -1.20 -1.90
N GLY A 36 6.22 -0.34 -2.87
CA GLY A 36 6.32 1.11 -2.73
C GLY A 36 5.02 1.82 -2.35
N SER A 37 3.91 1.08 -2.28
CA SER A 37 2.60 1.61 -1.91
C SER A 37 1.73 0.54 -1.27
N LEU A 38 0.79 0.99 -0.45
CA LEU A 38 -0.22 0.17 0.22
C LEU A 38 -1.59 0.78 0.03
N VAL A 39 -2.59 -0.06 -0.22
CA VAL A 39 -3.98 0.38 -0.29
C VAL A 39 -4.51 0.58 1.12
N VAL A 40 -5.16 1.70 1.38
CA VAL A 40 -5.81 1.95 2.67
C VAL A 40 -7.26 1.51 2.57
N ILE A 41 -7.64 0.56 3.42
CA ILE A 41 -9.01 0.03 3.49
C ILE A 41 -9.61 0.39 4.85
N ASP A 42 -10.85 0.86 4.82
CA ASP A 42 -11.67 1.08 6.00
C ASP A 42 -13.05 0.46 5.78
N GLN A 43 -13.52 -0.32 6.76
CA GLN A 43 -14.82 -1.01 6.71
C GLN A 43 -15.08 -1.74 5.38
N GLY A 44 -14.05 -2.42 4.85
CA GLY A 44 -14.15 -3.19 3.60
C GLY A 44 -14.16 -2.35 2.32
N ARG A 45 -13.92 -1.03 2.40
CA ARG A 45 -13.86 -0.13 1.24
C ARG A 45 -12.49 0.51 1.12
N VAL A 46 -12.04 0.72 -0.11
CA VAL A 46 -10.82 1.50 -0.39
C VAL A 46 -11.10 2.96 -0.08
N VAL A 47 -10.34 3.52 0.86
CA VAL A 47 -10.45 4.93 1.25
C VAL A 47 -9.24 5.76 0.81
N GLY A 48 -8.16 5.11 0.37
CA GLY A 48 -6.99 5.80 -0.14
C GLY A 48 -5.83 4.89 -0.48
N MET A 49 -4.67 5.51 -0.69
CA MET A 49 -3.40 4.84 -0.94
C MET A 49 -2.32 5.59 -0.18
N LEU A 50 -1.40 4.85 0.42
CA LEU A 50 -0.21 5.39 1.06
C LEU A 50 1.01 5.04 0.21
N THR A 51 1.83 6.02 -0.13
CA THR A 51 3.09 5.83 -0.84
C THR A 51 4.24 6.43 -0.04
N PHE A 52 5.48 6.23 -0.53
CA PHE A 52 6.63 6.93 0.06
C PHE A 52 6.54 8.45 -0.05
N HIS A 53 5.79 9.00 -1.02
CA HIS A 53 5.69 10.44 -1.21
C HIS A 53 5.09 11.15 0.00
N GLU A 54 3.92 10.69 0.48
CA GLU A 54 3.27 11.28 1.65
C GLU A 54 4.12 11.10 2.91
N LEU A 55 4.77 9.93 3.04
CA LEU A 55 5.64 9.64 4.17
C LEU A 55 6.83 10.60 4.22
N LEU A 56 7.53 10.80 3.09
CA LEU A 56 8.66 11.72 2.99
C LEU A 56 8.23 13.16 3.30
N GLN A 57 7.07 13.60 2.80
CA GLN A 57 6.54 14.92 3.15
C GLN A 57 6.23 15.07 4.65
N ALA A 58 5.74 14.01 5.29
CA ALA A 58 5.39 14.03 6.71
C ALA A 58 6.62 14.12 7.63
N VAL A 59 7.74 13.45 7.29
CA VAL A 59 8.99 13.54 8.07
C VAL A 59 9.87 14.73 7.70
N ALA A 60 9.67 15.36 6.55
CA ALA A 60 10.44 16.54 6.14
C ALA A 60 9.95 17.85 6.78
N LYS A 61 8.85 17.82 7.53
CA LYS A 61 8.35 18.93 8.35
C LYS A 61 8.86 18.83 9.78
#